data_AF-A0A1G9PLW9-F1
#
_entry.id   AF-A0A1G9PLW9-F1
#
_cell.length_a   1.000
_cell.length_b   1.000
_cell.length_c   1.000
_cell.angle_alpha   90.00
_cell.angle_beta   90.00
_cell.angle_gamma   90.00
#
_symmetry.space_group_name_H-M   'P 1'
#
loop_
_entity.id
_entity.type
_entity.pdbx_description
1 polymer ?
#
loop_
_entity_poly.entity_id
_entity_poly.type
_entity_poly.pdbx_seq_one_letter_code
_entity_poly.pdbx_strand_id
1 'polypeptide(L)' 'MKTMLHLAQDNKTKVEMIYQAKNGQLSQRIVRILQVKEEQVVAYCFYRKQVRTFRLENILAVHPAKKLRRRGA' A
#
# COMPACT_ATOMS: atom_id res chain seq x y z
N MET A 1 0.91 8.56 -9.39
CA MET A 1 0.90 7.72 -8.17
C MET A 1 0.33 8.44 -6.95
N LYS A 2 0.83 9.63 -6.57
CA LYS A 2 0.38 10.36 -5.36
C LYS A 2 -1.15 10.53 -5.25
N THR A 3 -1.84 10.90 -6.35
CA THR A 3 -3.30 11.03 -6.39
C THR A 3 -4.03 9.77 -5.91
N MET A 4 -3.60 8.58 -6.32
CA MET A 4 -4.22 7.31 -5.90
C MET A 4 -4.02 7.03 -4.41
N LEU A 5 -2.87 7.42 -3.85
CA LEU A 5 -2.58 7.25 -2.43
C LEU A 5 -3.42 8.20 -1.57
N HIS A 6 -3.61 9.44 -2.01
CA HIS A 6 -4.50 10.40 -1.36
C HIS A 6 -5.96 9.92 -1.40
N LEU A 7 -6.45 9.50 -2.58
CA LEU A 7 -7.79 8.92 -2.71
C LEU A 7 -7.98 7.69 -1.81
N ALA A 8 -6.96 6.85 -1.67
CA ALA A 8 -7.02 5.70 -0.78
C ALA A 8 -7.02 6.08 0.70
N GLN A 9 -6.26 7.12 1.08
CA GLN A 9 -6.25 7.68 2.43
C GLN A 9 -7.63 8.23 2.80
N ASP A 10 -8.20 9.09 1.94
CA ASP A 10 -9.48 9.77 2.20
C ASP A 10 -10.63 8.78 2.31
N ASN A 11 -10.68 7.81 1.39
CA ASN A 11 -11.72 6.79 1.37
C ASN A 11 -11.45 5.62 2.34
N LYS A 12 -10.33 5.64 3.08
CA LYS A 12 -9.89 4.57 3.99
C LYS A 12 -9.86 3.18 3.33
N THR A 13 -9.58 3.13 2.02
CA THR A 13 -9.56 1.88 1.25
C THR A 13 -8.21 1.19 1.38
N LYS A 14 -8.22 -0.13 1.18
CA LYS A 14 -6.98 -0.92 1.12
C LYS A 14 -6.40 -0.81 -0.27
N VAL A 15 -5.08 -0.70 -0.34
CA VAL A 15 -4.33 -0.76 -1.60
C VAL A 15 -3.35 -1.91 -1.53
N GLU A 16 -3.10 -2.49 -2.69
CA GLU A 16 -2.04 -3.44 -2.92
C GLU A 16 -0.89 -2.74 -3.63
N MET A 17 0.34 -2.98 -3.17
CA MET A 17 1.54 -2.41 -3.75
C MET A 17 2.61 -3.47 -4.01
N ILE A 18 3.44 -3.22 -5.03
CA ILE A 18 4.73 -3.90 -5.20
C ILE A 18 5.79 -2.98 -4.59
N TYR A 19 6.46 -3.47 -3.54
CA TYR A 19 7.46 -2.72 -2.79
C TYR A 19 8.83 -3.38 -2.88
N GLN A 20 9.84 -2.60 -3.27
CA GLN A 20 11.23 -3.03 -3.31
C GLN A 20 11.96 -2.65 -2.01
N ALA A 21 12.53 -3.65 -1.34
CA ALA A 21 13.42 -3.44 -0.21
C ALA A 21 14.80 -2.97 -0.68
N LYS A 22 15.60 -2.40 0.24
CA LYS A 22 16.96 -1.90 -0.06
C LYS A 22 17.89 -2.96 -0.65
N ASN A 23 17.69 -4.24 -0.31
CA ASN A 23 18.44 -5.37 -0.86
C ASN A 23 17.91 -5.85 -2.23
N GLY A 24 17.02 -5.09 -2.87
CA GLY A 24 16.40 -5.43 -4.13
C GLY A 24 15.21 -6.40 -4.03
N GLN A 25 14.92 -6.98 -2.85
CA GLN A 25 13.84 -7.95 -2.70
C GLN A 25 12.48 -7.29 -2.91
N LEU A 26 11.69 -7.86 -3.82
CA LEU A 26 10.32 -7.43 -4.09
C LEU A 26 9.33 -8.08 -3.12
N SER A 27 8.28 -7.35 -2.79
CA SER A 27 7.22 -7.81 -1.92
C SER A 27 5.88 -7.22 -2.34
N GLN A 28 4.87 -8.07 -2.46
CA GLN A 28 3.49 -7.65 -2.63
C GLN A 28 2.87 -7.37 -1.26
N ARG A 29 2.31 -6.18 -1.07
CA ARG A 29 1.80 -5.74 0.23
C ARG A 29 0.42 -5.14 0.11
N ILE A 30 -0.52 -5.68 0.88
CA ILE A 30 -1.79 -5.02 1.15
C ILE A 30 -1.60 -4.08 2.34
N VAL A 31 -1.98 -2.82 2.19
CA VAL A 31 -1.88 -1.79 3.22
C VAL A 31 -3.13 -0.91 3.28
N ARG A 32 -3.33 -0.24 4.42
CA ARG A 32 -4.25 0.91 4.53
C ARG A 32 -3.43 2.17 4.72
N ILE A 33 -3.60 3.16 3.83
CA ILE A 33 -2.88 4.42 3.91
C ILE A 33 -3.40 5.22 5.11
N LEU A 34 -2.47 5.71 5.95
CA LEU A 34 -2.78 6.55 7.11
C LEU A 34 -2.39 7.99 6.85
N GLN A 35 -1.25 8.22 6.20
CA GLN A 35 -0.76 9.56 5.86
C GLN A 35 0.14 9.49 4.63
N VAL A 36 -0.14 10.34 3.64
CA VAL A 36 0.78 10.60 2.53
C VAL A 36 1.64 11.81 2.86
N LYS A 37 2.97 11.66 2.72
CA LYS A 37 3.97 12.74 2.82
C LYS A 37 4.65 12.92 1.47
N GLU A 38 5.55 13.88 1.39
CA GLU A 38 6.21 14.26 0.13
C GLU A 38 7.00 13.11 -0.52
N GLU A 39 7.77 12.37 0.28
CA GLU A 39 8.67 11.29 -0.19
C GLU A 39 8.27 9.90 0.30
N GLN A 40 7.31 9.81 1.22
CA GLN A 40 6.95 8.57 1.88
C GLN A 40 5.47 8.51 2.25
N VAL A 41 4.99 7.29 2.49
CA VAL A 41 3.64 7.02 2.95
C VAL A 41 3.67 6.21 4.24
N VAL A 42 2.91 6.65 5.24
CA VAL A 42 2.67 5.90 6.47
C VAL A 42 1.43 5.05 6.26
N ALA A 43 1.55 3.74 6.45
CA ALA A 43 0.46 2.82 6.19
C ALA A 43 0.46 1.65 7.17
N TYR A 44 -0.73 1.16 7.51
CA TYR A 44 -0.87 -0.10 8.24
C TYR A 44 -0.66 -1.27 7.28
N CYS A 45 0.37 -2.08 7.51
CA CYS A 45 0.70 -3.23 6.67
C CYS A 45 0.01 -4.49 7.19
N PHE A 46 -0.92 -5.05 6.41
CA PHE A 46 -1.69 -6.23 6.83
C PHE A 46 -0.86 -7.50 6.92
N TYR A 47 0.20 -7.63 6.11
CA TYR A 47 1.13 -8.76 6.17
C TYR A 47 1.91 -8.81 7.50
N ARG A 48 2.34 -7.65 8.01
CA ARG A 48 3.12 -7.56 9.26
C ARG A 48 2.27 -7.18 10.47
N LYS A 49 0.98 -6.87 10.29
CA LYS A 49 0.03 -6.39 11.30
C LYS A 49 0.53 -5.17 12.11
N GLN A 50 1.26 -4.26 11.47
CA GLN A 50 1.86 -3.09 12.12
C GLN A 50 1.89 -1.86 11.19
N VAL A 51 2.00 -0.67 11.77
CA VAL A 51 2.21 0.59 11.03
C VAL A 51 3.66 0.65 10.54
N ARG A 52 3.84 0.95 9.25
CA ARG A 52 5.16 1.10 8.63
C ARG A 52 5.19 2.29 7.68
N THR A 53 6.38 2.81 7.48
CA THR A 53 6.67 3.84 6.50
C THR A 53 7.25 3.21 5.25
N PHE A 54 6.71 3.60 4.10
CA PHE A 54 7.16 3.15 2.78
C PHE A 54 7.61 4.36 1.98
N ARG A 55 8.85 4.36 1.49
CA ARG A 55 9.33 5.40 0.58
C ARG A 55 8.66 5.27 -0.78
N LEU A 56 8.24 6.40 -1.36
CA LEU A 56 7.54 6.43 -2.64
C LEU A 56 8.42 5.92 -3.79
N GLU A 57 9.72 6.24 -3.78
CA GLU A 57 10.72 5.74 -4.74
C GLU A 57 10.78 4.20 -4.82
N ASN A 58 10.42 3.52 -3.73
CA ASN A 58 10.47 2.05 -3.63
C ASN A 58 9.11 1.38 -3.92
N ILE A 59 8.07 2.16 -4.24
CA ILE A 59 6.76 1.65 -4.63
C ILE A 59 6.74 1.55 -6.15
N LEU A 60 6.88 0.33 -6.67
CA LEU A 60 6.96 0.07 -8.11
C LEU A 60 5.58 0.04 -8.77
N ALA A 61 4.55 -0.34 -8.02
CA ALA A 61 3.16 -0.34 -8.47
C ALA A 61 2.20 -0.19 -7.29
N VAL A 62 1.04 0.42 -7.53
CA VAL A 62 -0.06 0.57 -6.54
C VAL A 62 -1.40 0.43 -7.25
N HIS A 63 -2.28 -0.39 -6.70
CA HIS A 63 -3.64 -0.57 -7.18
C HIS A 63 -4.62 -0.71 -6.01
N PRO A 64 -5.92 -0.37 -6.19
CA PRO A 64 -6.94 -0.71 -5.20
C PRO A 64 -6.89 -2.21 -4.89
N ALA A 65 -6.84 -2.57 -3.62
CA ALA A 65 -6.86 -3.98 -3.25
C ALA A 65 -8.21 -4.55 -3.70
N LYS A 66 -8.18 -5.62 -4.50
CA LYS A 66 -9.41 -6.30 -4.93
C LYS A 66 -10.21 -6.66 -3.68
N LYS A 67 -11.49 -6.27 -3.62
CA LYS A 67 -12.42 -6.91 -2.70
C LYS A 67 -12.28 -8.40 -2.98
N LEU A 68 -11.99 -9.21 -1.96
CA LEU A 68 -12.21 -10.65 -2.04
C LEU A 68 -13.68 -10.81 -2.44
N ARG A 69 -13.97 -10.91 -3.75
CA ARG A 69 -15.18 -11.58 -4.19
C ARG A 69 -15.02 -12.95 -3.58
N ARG A 70 -15.86 -13.28 -2.59
CA ARG A 70 -16.04 -14.67 -2.17
C ARG A 70 -16.32 -15.42 -3.48
N ARG A 71 -15.31 -16.12 -4.00
CA ARG A 71 -15.54 -17.13 -5.03
C ARG A 71 -16.21 -18.27 -4.28
N GLY A 72 -17.47 -18.52 -4.60
CA GLY A 72 -18.24 -19.67 -4.12
C GLY A 72 -19.00 -19.40 -2.82
N ALA A 73 -20.29 -19.11 -2.96
CA ALA A 73 -21.32 -20.01 -2.43
C ALA A 73 -22.00 -20.66 -3.64
#